data_AF-A0A5U4UKD3-F1
#
_entry.id   AF-A0A5U4UKD3-F1
#
_cell.length_a   1.000
_cell.length_b   1.000
_cell.length_c   1.000
_cell.angle_alpha   90.00
_cell.angle_beta   90.00
_cell.angle_gamma   90.00
#
_symmetry.space_group_name_H-M   'P 1'
#
loop_
_entity.id
_entity.type
_entity.pdbx_description
1 polymer ?
#
loop_
_entity_poly.entity_id
_entity_poly.type
_entity_poly.pdbx_seq_one_letter_code
_entity_poly.pdbx_strand_id
1 'polypeptide(L)'
;MTFLPNPENKPQVNHIDGNPLNNNVNNLEWCTQSENIKHAYATGLKKPIKFFGTKHPKHKLSDDDVLAIKSSKESLSVIAAKYGISKTWASRLKRDANWVHIKVDSNGNTTTTTNEGIREKCG
;
A
#
# COMPACT_ATOMS: atom_id res chain seq x y z
N MET A 1 -43.48 -4.03 -11.95
CA MET A 1 -42.25 -3.55 -11.28
C MET A 1 -41.84 -4.62 -10.30
N THR A 2 -40.68 -5.26 -10.50
CA THR A 2 -40.18 -6.33 -9.62
C THR A 2 -39.04 -5.76 -8.79
N PHE A 3 -39.29 -5.53 -7.51
CA PHE A 3 -38.27 -5.11 -6.56
C PHE A 3 -37.67 -6.34 -5.89
N LEU A 4 -36.34 -6.37 -5.76
CA LEU A 4 -35.63 -7.40 -5.00
C LEU A 4 -35.95 -7.18 -3.51
N PRO A 5 -36.58 -8.15 -2.81
CA PRO A 5 -36.88 -8.00 -1.40
C PRO A 5 -35.57 -7.83 -0.62
N ASN A 6 -35.55 -6.86 0.30
CA ASN A 6 -34.42 -6.59 1.18
C ASN A 6 -34.79 -6.94 2.64
N PRO A 7 -34.93 -8.24 2.98
CA PRO A 7 -35.38 -8.65 4.31
C PRO A 7 -34.40 -8.24 5.42
N GLU A 8 -33.12 -8.11 5.09
CA GLU A 8 -32.05 -7.74 6.03
C GLU A 8 -31.85 -6.21 6.12
N ASN A 9 -32.63 -5.42 5.37
CA ASN A 9 -32.57 -3.97 5.30
C ASN A 9 -31.14 -3.42 5.08
N LYS A 10 -30.38 -4.10 4.23
CA LYS A 10 -29.00 -3.75 3.91
C LYS A 10 -28.95 -2.45 3.08
N PRO A 11 -28.02 -1.54 3.38
CA PRO A 11 -28.07 -0.18 2.85
C PRO A 11 -27.55 0.00 1.41
N GLN A 12 -26.89 -1.02 0.84
CA GLN A 12 -26.22 -0.91 -0.46
C GLN A 12 -26.59 -2.07 -1.38
N VAL A 13 -26.59 -1.81 -2.68
CA VAL A 13 -26.68 -2.84 -3.73
C VAL A 13 -25.27 -3.04 -4.31
N ASN A 14 -24.83 -4.28 -4.41
CA ASN A 14 -23.58 -4.69 -5.08
C ASN A 14 -23.88 -5.48 -6.37
N HIS A 15 -22.95 -5.41 -7.32
CA HIS A 15 -22.98 -6.26 -8.52
C HIS A 15 -22.06 -7.46 -8.28
N ILE A 16 -22.60 -8.68 -8.34
CA ILE A 16 -21.87 -9.91 -8.01
C ILE A 16 -20.69 -10.13 -8.96
N ASP A 17 -20.85 -9.77 -10.23
CA ASP A 17 -19.78 -9.84 -11.24
C ASP A 17 -18.82 -8.65 -11.21
N GLY A 18 -19.09 -7.62 -10.38
CA GLY A 18 -18.31 -6.39 -10.33
C GLY A 18 -18.45 -5.47 -11.54
N ASN A 19 -19.38 -5.74 -12.46
CA ASN A 19 -19.62 -4.96 -13.67
C ASN A 19 -20.84 -4.03 -13.48
N PRO A 20 -20.64 -2.70 -13.42
CA PRO A 20 -21.74 -1.75 -13.22
C PRO A 20 -22.70 -1.64 -14.43
N LEU A 21 -22.40 -2.26 -15.57
CA LEU A 21 -23.27 -2.29 -16.74
C LEU A 21 -24.23 -3.49 -16.74
N ASN A 22 -24.00 -4.51 -15.91
CA ASN A 22 -24.82 -5.71 -15.86
C ASN A 22 -25.95 -5.59 -14.81
N ASN A 23 -27.05 -4.94 -15.21
CA ASN A 23 -28.20 -4.65 -14.35
C ASN A 23 -29.20 -5.80 -14.19
N ASN A 24 -28.81 -7.04 -14.48
CA ASN A 24 -29.71 -8.19 -14.29
C ASN A 24 -30.03 -8.38 -12.80
N VAL A 25 -31.29 -8.64 -12.46
CA VAL A 25 -31.73 -8.87 -11.07
C VAL A 25 -30.90 -9.95 -10.38
N ASN A 26 -30.53 -11.01 -11.10
CA ASN A 26 -29.71 -12.10 -10.57
C ASN A 26 -28.23 -11.72 -10.35
N ASN A 27 -27.79 -10.58 -10.89
CA ASN A 27 -26.45 -10.03 -10.69
C ASN A 27 -26.39 -9.01 -9.54
N LEU A 28 -27.53 -8.66 -8.94
CA LEU A 28 -27.61 -7.68 -7.87
C LEU A 28 -27.81 -8.37 -6.52
N GLU A 29 -27.03 -7.96 -5.53
CA GLU A 29 -27.20 -8.41 -4.15
C GLU A 29 -27.28 -7.22 -3.19
N TRP A 30 -28.08 -7.36 -2.14
CA TRP A 30 -28.07 -6.42 -1.03
C TRP A 30 -26.87 -6.71 -0.14
N CYS A 31 -26.08 -5.70 0.18
CA CYS A 31 -24.87 -5.80 0.98
C CYS A 31 -24.72 -4.61 1.95
N THR A 32 -23.89 -4.81 2.96
CA THR A 32 -23.33 -3.74 3.79
C THR A 32 -22.10 -3.13 3.12
N GLN A 33 -21.72 -1.93 3.55
CA GLN A 33 -20.48 -1.29 3.07
C GLN A 33 -19.24 -2.18 3.27
N SER A 34 -19.16 -2.90 4.40
CA SER A 34 -18.03 -3.78 4.70
C SER A 34 -17.96 -4.96 3.73
N GLU A 35 -19.10 -5.58 3.42
CA GLU A 35 -19.20 -6.67 2.44
C GLU A 35 -18.83 -6.19 1.04
N ASN A 36 -19.34 -5.03 0.61
CA ASN A 36 -19.02 -4.44 -0.69
C ASN A 36 -17.51 -4.15 -0.83
N ILE A 37 -16.89 -3.58 0.21
CA ILE A 37 -15.44 -3.33 0.23
C ILE A 37 -14.66 -4.65 0.14
N LYS A 38 -15.05 -5.67 0.92
CA LYS A 38 -14.41 -7.00 0.88
C LYS A 38 -14.54 -7.64 -0.50
N HIS A 39 -15.73 -7.58 -1.09
CA HIS A 39 -16.00 -8.05 -2.44
C HIS A 39 -15.11 -7.34 -3.45
N ALA A 40 -15.01 -6.01 -3.41
CA ALA A 40 -14.14 -5.24 -4.29
C ALA A 40 -12.65 -5.61 -4.18
N TYR A 41 -12.16 -5.99 -2.99
CA TYR A 41 -10.80 -6.53 -2.84
C TYR A 41 -10.68 -7.95 -3.38
N ALA A 42 -11.67 -8.81 -3.15
CA ALA A 42 -11.69 -10.19 -3.61
C ALA A 42 -11.75 -10.28 -5.15
N THR A 43 -12.50 -9.38 -5.80
CA THR A 43 -12.62 -9.28 -7.26
C THR A 43 -11.54 -8.43 -7.91
N GLY A 44 -10.67 -7.80 -7.12
CA GLY A 44 -9.57 -6.97 -7.62
C GLY A 44 -9.97 -5.59 -8.16
N LEU A 45 -11.25 -5.21 -8.02
CA LEU A 45 -11.74 -3.85 -8.29
C LEU A 45 -11.04 -2.80 -7.43
N LYS A 46 -10.68 -3.17 -6.19
CA LYS A 46 -9.81 -2.40 -5.31
C LYS A 46 -8.49 -3.15 -5.11
N LYS A 47 -7.39 -2.45 -5.31
CA LYS A 47 -6.04 -2.96 -5.03
C LYS A 47 -5.52 -2.30 -3.74
N PRO A 48 -4.85 -3.05 -2.85
CA PRO A 48 -4.22 -2.46 -1.68
C PRO A 48 -3.15 -1.47 -2.15
N ILE A 49 -3.23 -0.23 -1.69
CA ILE A 49 -2.24 0.79 -2.02
C ILE A 49 -0.98 0.49 -1.21
N LYS A 50 0.10 0.11 -1.91
CA LYS A 50 1.40 -0.15 -1.30
C LYS A 50 2.19 1.15 -1.24
N PHE A 51 2.02 1.90 -0.16
CA PHE A 51 2.89 3.04 0.13
C PHE A 51 4.21 2.54 0.73
N PHE A 52 5.33 3.03 0.21
CA PHE A 52 6.66 2.74 0.73
C PHE A 52 7.49 4.02 0.81
N GLY A 53 8.34 4.11 1.83
CA GLY A 53 9.26 5.23 1.98
C GLY A 53 8.60 6.61 1.90
N THR A 54 9.15 7.49 1.07
CA THR A 54 8.66 8.85 0.76
C THR A 54 7.30 8.88 0.07
N LYS A 55 6.86 7.77 -0.54
CA LYS A 55 5.51 7.67 -1.13
C LYS A 55 4.41 7.56 -0.07
N HIS A 56 4.77 7.27 1.18
CA HIS A 56 3.80 7.28 2.28
C HIS A 56 3.51 8.74 2.69
N PRO A 57 2.25 9.18 2.74
CA PRO A 57 1.90 10.59 3.01
C PRO A 57 2.34 11.10 4.39
N LYS A 58 2.66 10.17 5.30
CA LYS A 58 3.21 10.46 6.64
C LYS A 58 4.68 10.04 6.78
N HIS A 59 5.47 10.08 5.71
CA HIS A 59 6.89 9.75 5.79
C HIS A 59 7.61 10.77 6.69
N LYS A 60 8.53 10.31 7.55
CA LYS A 60 9.36 11.18 8.41
C LYS A 60 10.82 11.24 7.97
N LEU A 61 11.23 10.32 7.10
CA LEU A 61 12.60 10.18 6.63
C LEU A 61 12.60 10.34 5.11
N SER A 62 13.66 10.94 4.59
CA SER A 62 13.99 10.95 3.17
C SER A 62 14.80 9.71 2.77
N ASP A 63 14.95 9.48 1.47
CA ASP A 63 15.80 8.41 0.94
C ASP A 63 17.25 8.59 1.40
N ASP A 64 17.74 9.85 1.44
CA ASP A 64 19.09 10.20 1.90
C ASP A 64 19.30 9.93 3.39
N ASP A 65 18.30 10.20 4.23
CA ASP A 65 18.35 9.88 5.66
C ASP A 65 18.48 8.38 5.88
N VAL A 66 17.70 7.59 5.11
CA VAL A 66 17.73 6.12 5.19
C VAL A 66 19.08 5.59 4.72
N LEU A 67 19.68 6.16 3.68
CA LEU A 67 21.02 5.83 3.22
C LEU A 67 22.07 6.10 4.29
N ALA A 68 22.03 7.29 4.91
CA ALA A 68 22.93 7.64 6.00
C ALA A 68 22.79 6.67 7.19
N ILE A 69 21.56 6.28 7.54
CA ILE A 69 21.28 5.33 8.61
C ILE A 69 21.82 3.92 8.29
N LYS A 70 21.66 3.45 7.05
CA LYS A 70 22.13 2.13 6.61
C LYS A 70 23.66 2.04 6.59
N SER A 71 24.32 3.07 6.07
CA SER A 71 25.79 3.13 5.99
C SER A 71 26.47 3.48 7.33
N SER A 72 25.72 4.02 8.29
CA SER A 72 26.26 4.42 9.59
C SER A 72 26.68 3.21 10.44
N LYS A 73 27.91 3.24 10.95
CA LYS A 73 28.43 2.31 11.96
C LYS A 73 28.01 2.67 13.39
N GLU A 74 27.26 3.75 13.57
CA GLU A 74 26.81 4.21 14.89
C GLU A 74 25.83 3.22 15.54
N SER A 75 25.73 3.32 16.87
CA SER A 75 24.77 2.56 17.66
C SER A 75 23.33 3.00 17.34
N LEU A 76 22.40 2.05 17.48
CA LEU A 76 20.97 2.30 17.25
C LEU A 76 20.41 3.43 18.14
N SER A 77 20.97 3.62 19.34
CA SER A 77 20.55 4.69 20.25
C SER A 77 20.92 6.08 19.72
N VAL A 78 22.12 6.22 19.13
CA VAL A 78 22.59 7.48 18.54
C VAL A 78 21.77 7.82 17.31
N ILE A 79 21.54 6.84 16.43
CA ILE A 79 20.71 7.00 15.23
C ILE A 79 19.26 7.38 15.62
N ALA A 80 18.70 6.69 16.61
CA ALA A 80 17.36 6.97 17.11
C ALA A 80 17.21 8.43 17.59
N ALA A 81 18.17 8.91 18.38
CA ALA A 81 18.18 10.28 18.87
C ALA A 81 18.34 11.30 17.74
N LYS A 82 19.26 11.05 16.80
CA LYS A 82 19.58 11.95 15.68
C LYS A 82 18.39 12.18 14.74
N TYR A 83 17.65 11.11 14.42
CA TYR A 83 16.54 11.18 13.46
C TYR A 83 15.16 11.22 14.13
N GLY A 84 15.09 11.28 15.47
CA GLY A 84 13.81 11.28 16.20
C GLY A 84 12.99 10.01 15.99
N ILE A 85 13.65 8.87 15.80
CA ILE A 85 13.03 7.58 15.52
C ILE A 85 13.21 6.60 16.68
N SER A 86 12.39 5.54 16.75
CA SER A 86 12.58 4.51 17.77
C SER A 86 13.77 3.61 17.42
N LYS A 87 14.44 3.05 18.45
CA LYS A 87 15.54 2.08 18.27
C LYS A 87 15.10 0.86 17.45
N THR A 88 13.86 0.41 17.63
CA THR A 88 13.25 -0.65 16.83
C THR A 88 13.12 -0.26 15.36
N TRP A 89 12.75 0.99 15.08
CA TRP A 89 12.67 1.47 13.71
C TRP A 89 14.06 1.60 13.08
N ALA A 90 15.06 2.13 13.80
CA ALA A 90 16.46 2.16 13.36
C ALA A 90 17.00 0.75 13.06
N SER A 91 16.68 -0.25 13.90
CA SER A 91 17.01 -1.66 13.66
C SER A 91 16.37 -2.21 12.39
N ARG A 92 15.08 -1.91 12.16
CA ARG A 92 14.36 -2.33 10.94
C ARG A 92 14.92 -1.69 9.67
N LEU A 93 15.40 -0.44 9.76
CA LEU A 93 16.06 0.25 8.65
C LEU A 93 17.39 -0.44 8.29
N LYS A 94 18.20 -0.80 9.29
CA LYS A 94 19.46 -1.55 9.08
C LYS A 94 19.26 -2.98 8.57
N ARG A 95 18.11 -3.60 8.83
CA ARG A 95 17.75 -4.96 8.39
C ARG A 95 16.94 -4.99 7.08
N ASP A 96 16.85 -3.88 6.36
CA ASP A 96 16.11 -3.73 5.10
C ASP A 96 14.61 -4.09 5.16
N ALA A 97 13.98 -4.10 6.33
CA ALA A 97 12.61 -4.61 6.49
C ALA A 97 11.52 -3.68 5.91
N ASN A 98 11.76 -2.36 5.91
CA ASN A 98 10.73 -1.36 5.57
C ASN A 98 11.08 -0.51 4.33
N TRP A 99 12.35 -0.46 3.92
CA TRP A 99 12.84 0.35 2.80
C TRP A 99 13.63 -0.52 1.83
N VAL A 100 12.95 -1.55 1.32
CA VAL A 100 13.49 -2.61 0.45
C VAL A 100 13.94 -2.11 -0.92
N HIS A 101 13.45 -0.94 -1.35
CA HIS A 101 13.77 -0.33 -2.65
C HIS A 101 15.10 0.44 -2.63
N ILE A 102 15.65 0.71 -1.45
CA ILE A 102 16.97 1.33 -1.29
C ILE A 102 17.94 0.22 -0.91
N LYS A 103 18.80 -0.23 -1.83
CA LYS A 103 19.85 -1.21 -1.53
C LYS A 103 21.20 -0.51 -1.58
N VAL A 104 22.05 -0.78 -0.58
CA VAL A 104 23.44 -0.33 -0.54
C VAL A 104 24.31 -1.55 -0.78
N ASP A 105 25.16 -1.51 -1.81
CA ASP A 105 26.12 -2.58 -2.06
C ASP A 105 27.37 -2.46 -1.16
N SER A 106 28.23 -3.47 -1.18
CA SER A 106 29.47 -3.51 -0.39
C SER A 106 30.47 -2.39 -0.73
N ASN A 107 30.24 -1.65 -1.82
CA ASN A 107 31.08 -0.57 -2.31
C ASN A 107 30.48 0.82 -2.06
N GLY A 108 29.31 0.89 -1.39
CA GLY A 108 28.61 2.14 -1.10
C GLY A 108 27.79 2.68 -2.28
N ASN A 109 27.62 1.92 -3.36
CA ASN A 109 26.77 2.29 -4.48
C ASN A 109 25.31 1.94 -4.17
N THR A 110 24.40 2.83 -4.55
CA THR A 110 22.97 2.74 -4.21
C THR A 110 22.17 2.38 -5.45
N THR A 111 21.51 1.23 -5.43
CA THR A 111 20.52 0.90 -6.46
C THR A 111 19.14 1.21 -5.92
N THR A 112 18.61 2.38 -6.25
CA THR A 112 17.18 2.66 -6.11
C THR A 112 16.47 1.98 -7.27
N THR A 113 15.76 0.89 -7.03
CA THR A 113 14.86 0.33 -8.05
C THR A 113 13.66 1.26 -8.18
N THR A 114 13.83 2.34 -8.92
CA THR A 114 12.71 3.12 -9.43
C THR A 114 12.01 2.22 -10.43
N ASN A 115 10.87 1.63 -10.05
CA ASN A 115 9.91 1.11 -11.03
C ASN A 115 9.26 2.31 -11.75
N GLU A 116 10.06 3.09 -12.47
CA GLU A 116 9.62 3.93 -13.57
C GLU A 116 9.66 3.04 -14.81
N GLY A 117 8.57 2.30 -15.01
CA GLY A 117 8.51 1.33 -16.08
C GLY A 117 7.18 0.63 -16.20
N ILE A 118 6.06 1.37 -16.17
CA ILE A 118 4.89 1.18 -17.04
C ILE A 118 4.14 2.52 -17.15
N ARG A 119 4.76 3.52 -17.80
CA ARG A 119 4.05 4.64 -18.44
C ARG A 119 4.81 5.04 -19.69
N GLU A 120 4.82 4.15 -20.67
CA GLU A 120 4.92 4.55 -22.07
C GLU A 120 3.83 3.82 -22.87
N LYS A 121 2.96 4.65 -23.48
CA LYS A 121 2.38 4.52 -24.85
C LYS A 121 1.45 3.33 -25.11
N CYS A 122 0.28 3.43 -25.73
CA CYS A 122 -0.39 4.37 -26.64
C CYS A 122 -1.91 4.24 -26.36
N GLY A 123 -2.79 5.19 -26.67
CA GLY A 123 -3.06 5.71 -28.02
C GLY A 123 -4.17 4.85 -28.63
#